data_AF-A0A3D5L6R1-F1
#
_entry.id   AF-A0A3D5L6R1-F1
#
_cell.length_a   1.000
_cell.length_b   1.000
_cell.length_c   1.000
_cell.angle_alpha   90.00
_cell.angle_beta   90.00
_cell.angle_gamma   90.00
#
_symmetry.space_group_name_H-M   'P 1'
#
loop_
_entity.id
_entity.type
_entity.pdbx_description
1 polymer ?
#
loop_
_entity_poly.entity_id
_entity_poly.type
_entity_poly.pdbx_seq_one_letter_code
_entity_poly.pdbx_strand_id
1 'polypeptide(L)'
;WSQPFAALLGAYNAQLGFGLPSIGGKDSMSGTFDEESGKEIDVPPTLVSFAVDVANAKNMISPEFKKAGNKIVVFEIKKDSYDLPDYAQIMDGYDKLHEDIKAGRVISAYAAEANGIAEAVSKMAFGNHLGVKIEHDVDPRDFFAPAWGDIVCEVPADKVGELQMSYRVIGEVTDKADFEYGNVSITLDEALKTWDATLEDVFPTESGVKKEEVKNEVFKADNIVICDHKIGTPTVFIPVFPGTNCEYDSAKAFERAGANVITKVFKNMSAEDIRDSVETYRKSIGQAQIVMFPGGFSAGDEPEGSAKFFATAFRNEVLKDEIMKLLNERDGLMLGICNGFQALIKLGLVPEGKIVEQKPDSPTLTYNTIGRHVSKMVNLKVVSNKSPWLAEAKLGGIYTNPVSHGEGRFVAPKEWIDKLFANGQVATQYVDLNGNPTMDEYWNPNGSFMAIEGITSPDGRVYGKMGHAERRGDFVAKNITGEQDLKLFESGVKYFK
;
A
#
# COMPACT_ATOMS: atom_id res chain seq x y z
N TRP A 1 -21.95 36.33 4.58
CA TRP A 1 -22.53 35.55 5.69
C TRP A 1 -23.78 34.76 5.35
N SER A 2 -24.67 35.22 4.47
CA SER A 2 -25.91 34.49 4.15
C SER A 2 -25.69 33.06 3.64
N GLN A 3 -24.72 32.84 2.75
CA GLN A 3 -24.40 31.52 2.19
C GLN A 3 -23.80 30.54 3.20
N PRO A 4 -22.73 30.87 3.96
CA PRO A 4 -22.24 30.00 5.04
C PRO A 4 -23.31 29.67 6.09
N PHE A 5 -24.13 30.65 6.47
CA PHE A 5 -25.20 30.42 7.43
C PHE A 5 -26.27 29.47 6.87
N ALA A 6 -26.65 29.62 5.60
CA ALA A 6 -27.56 28.69 4.93
C ALA A 6 -26.98 27.27 4.85
N ALA A 7 -25.69 27.13 4.54
CA ALA A 7 -25.02 25.83 4.53
C ALA A 7 -25.01 25.17 5.93
N LEU A 8 -24.78 25.93 6.99
CA LEU A 8 -24.85 25.44 8.37
C LEU A 8 -26.27 25.03 8.76
N LEU A 9 -27.30 25.78 8.34
CA LEU A 9 -28.69 25.39 8.57
C LEU A 9 -29.06 24.12 7.80
N GLY A 10 -28.58 23.96 6.56
CA GLY A 10 -28.72 22.73 5.78
C GLY A 10 -28.04 21.54 6.46
N ALA A 11 -26.80 21.72 6.94
CA ALA A 11 -26.08 20.70 7.70
C ALA A 11 -26.79 20.33 9.00
N TYR A 12 -27.36 21.31 9.70
CA TYR A 12 -28.14 21.07 10.91
C TYR A 12 -29.45 20.33 10.60
N ASN A 13 -30.14 20.69 9.52
CA ASN A 13 -31.31 19.97 9.05
C ASN A 13 -30.98 18.51 8.71
N ALA A 14 -29.88 18.25 8.01
CA ALA A 14 -29.42 16.89 7.71
C ALA A 14 -29.07 16.10 8.98
N GLN A 15 -28.39 16.71 9.95
CA GLN A 15 -28.10 16.07 11.25
C GLN A 15 -29.38 15.68 11.99
N LEU A 16 -30.39 16.56 12.02
CA LEU A 16 -31.69 16.25 12.62
C LEU A 16 -32.44 15.17 11.84
N GLY A 17 -32.42 15.24 10.51
CA GLY A 17 -33.10 14.30 9.62
C GLY A 17 -32.56 12.88 9.72
N PHE A 18 -31.23 12.73 9.73
CA PHE A 18 -30.56 11.44 9.88
C PHE A 18 -30.40 11.00 11.35
N GLY A 19 -30.69 11.87 12.32
CA GLY A 19 -30.41 11.59 13.73
C GLY A 19 -28.92 11.44 14.05
N LEU A 20 -28.04 12.05 13.26
CA LEU A 20 -26.59 11.95 13.37
C LEU A 20 -26.01 13.26 13.92
N PRO A 21 -25.56 13.31 15.18
CA PRO A 21 -24.99 14.52 15.74
C PRO A 21 -23.54 14.73 15.29
N SER A 22 -23.18 15.99 15.08
CA SER A 22 -21.77 16.41 15.05
C SER A 22 -21.11 16.23 16.42
N ILE A 23 -19.91 15.64 16.44
CA ILE A 23 -19.12 15.42 17.67
C ILE A 23 -17.93 16.38 17.81
N GLY A 24 -17.69 17.19 16.79
CA GLY A 24 -16.60 18.16 16.72
C GLY A 24 -16.69 18.98 15.43
N GLY A 25 -15.96 20.09 15.37
CA GLY A 25 -15.93 20.95 14.21
C GLY A 25 -14.85 22.03 14.33
N LYS A 26 -14.57 22.69 13.21
CA LYS A 26 -13.67 23.84 13.11
C LYS A 26 -14.19 24.79 12.05
N ASP A 27 -14.06 26.08 12.28
CA ASP A 27 -14.35 27.13 11.31
C ASP A 27 -13.07 27.87 10.87
N SER A 28 -13.12 28.44 9.66
CA SER A 28 -12.10 29.34 9.13
C SER A 28 -12.82 30.44 8.34
N MET A 29 -12.84 31.64 8.93
CA MET A 29 -13.78 32.70 8.53
C MET A 29 -13.13 33.87 7.80
N SER A 30 -11.84 33.75 7.45
CA SER A 30 -11.05 34.80 6.77
C SER A 30 -10.48 34.29 5.45
N GLY A 31 -11.35 33.80 4.56
CA GLY A 31 -10.99 33.25 3.26
C GLY A 31 -10.90 34.29 2.14
N THR A 32 -10.49 35.52 2.44
CA THR A 32 -10.40 36.62 1.46
C THR A 32 -8.95 37.03 1.32
N PHE A 33 -8.48 37.17 0.08
CA PHE A 33 -7.11 37.52 -0.26
C PHE A 33 -7.09 38.73 -1.19
N ASP A 34 -6.30 39.75 -0.83
CA ASP A 34 -6.03 40.89 -1.70
C ASP A 34 -4.79 40.62 -2.55
N GLU A 35 -4.94 40.65 -3.87
CA GLU A 35 -3.80 40.68 -4.79
C GLU A 35 -3.08 42.04 -4.71
N GLU A 36 -1.79 42.09 -5.07
CA GLU A 36 -1.05 43.36 -5.22
C GLU A 36 -1.70 44.33 -6.24
N SER A 37 -2.52 43.79 -7.15
CA SER A 37 -3.31 44.54 -8.13
C SER A 37 -4.49 45.31 -7.50
N GLY A 38 -4.80 45.07 -6.22
CA GLY A 38 -5.98 45.56 -5.53
C GLY A 38 -7.25 44.75 -5.80
N LYS A 39 -7.12 43.59 -6.46
CA LYS A 39 -8.22 42.65 -6.72
C LYS A 39 -8.39 41.70 -5.54
N GLU A 40 -9.63 41.56 -5.10
CA GLU A 40 -10.03 40.64 -4.04
C GLU A 40 -10.35 39.25 -4.64
N ILE A 41 -9.85 38.19 -3.99
CA ILE A 41 -10.19 36.80 -4.28
C ILE A 41 -10.80 36.19 -3.02
N ASP A 42 -12.03 35.70 -3.16
CA ASP A 42 -12.74 34.99 -2.09
C ASP A 42 -12.71 33.47 -2.29
N VAL A 43 -12.48 32.75 -1.20
CA VAL A 43 -12.73 31.31 -1.12
C VAL A 43 -14.24 31.08 -1.20
N PRO A 44 -14.72 30.20 -2.11
CA PRO A 44 -16.13 29.84 -2.14
C PRO A 44 -16.61 29.31 -0.78
N PRO A 45 -17.82 29.67 -0.31
CA PRO A 45 -18.38 29.10 0.90
C PRO A 45 -18.35 27.58 0.86
N THR A 46 -17.56 26.96 1.75
CA THR A 46 -17.28 25.54 1.72
C THR A 46 -17.68 24.90 3.05
N LEU A 47 -18.54 23.89 2.98
CA LEU A 47 -18.83 23.00 4.09
C LEU A 47 -18.16 21.65 3.80
N VAL A 48 -17.27 21.23 4.70
CA VAL A 48 -16.67 19.90 4.64
C VAL A 48 -17.20 19.09 5.82
N SER A 49 -17.78 17.93 5.53
CA SER A 49 -18.28 16.99 6.54
C SER A 49 -17.47 15.70 6.51
N PHE A 50 -17.16 15.17 7.69
CA PHE A 50 -16.51 13.87 7.87
C PHE A 50 -17.41 13.01 8.74
N ALA A 51 -17.76 11.81 8.26
CA ALA A 51 -18.49 10.82 9.03
C ALA A 51 -17.51 9.76 9.55
N VAL A 52 -17.73 9.31 10.79
CA VAL A 52 -16.97 8.23 11.43
C VAL A 52 -17.95 7.22 11.99
N ASP A 53 -17.74 5.95 11.68
CA ASP A 53 -18.55 4.84 12.18
C ASP A 53 -17.69 3.59 12.40
N VAL A 54 -18.20 2.63 13.16
CA VAL A 54 -17.59 1.32 13.39
C VAL A 54 -18.40 0.25 12.68
N ALA A 55 -17.75 -0.44 11.73
CA ALA A 55 -18.37 -1.53 10.99
C ALA A 55 -17.58 -2.84 11.17
N ASN A 56 -18.26 -3.97 10.94
CA ASN A 56 -17.59 -5.26 10.84
C ASN A 56 -16.89 -5.34 9.47
N ALA A 57 -15.56 -5.51 9.46
CA ALA A 57 -14.76 -5.59 8.24
C ALA A 57 -15.20 -6.71 7.27
N LYS A 58 -15.90 -7.74 7.75
CA LYS A 58 -16.49 -8.79 6.91
C LYS A 58 -17.51 -8.23 5.91
N ASN A 59 -18.24 -7.20 6.31
CA ASN A 59 -19.32 -6.59 5.55
C ASN A 59 -18.82 -5.43 4.67
N MET A 60 -17.52 -5.12 4.69
CA MET A 60 -16.98 -4.09 3.80
C MET A 60 -16.81 -4.62 2.39
N ILE A 61 -17.36 -3.85 1.45
CA ILE A 61 -17.21 -4.01 0.00
C ILE A 61 -16.44 -2.81 -0.55
N SER A 62 -15.80 -3.00 -1.70
CA SER A 62 -15.04 -1.98 -2.41
C SER A 62 -15.73 -1.64 -3.74
N PRO A 63 -15.57 -0.42 -4.27
CA PRO A 63 -16.41 0.10 -5.34
C PRO A 63 -16.16 -0.53 -6.71
N GLU A 64 -14.97 -1.07 -6.97
CA GLU A 64 -14.64 -1.59 -8.29
C GLU A 64 -15.51 -2.79 -8.67
N PHE A 65 -15.94 -2.88 -9.93
CA PHE A 65 -16.76 -3.99 -10.41
C PHE A 65 -16.00 -5.30 -10.29
N LYS A 66 -16.68 -6.39 -9.90
CA LYS A 66 -16.05 -7.67 -9.58
C LYS A 66 -16.14 -8.67 -10.72
N LYS A 67 -17.25 -8.69 -11.47
CA LYS A 67 -17.51 -9.79 -12.41
C LYS A 67 -18.44 -9.41 -13.56
N ALA A 68 -18.00 -9.74 -14.78
CA ALA A 68 -18.84 -9.66 -15.97
C ALA A 68 -20.11 -10.53 -15.86
N GLY A 69 -21.20 -10.03 -16.43
CA GLY A 69 -22.54 -10.60 -16.37
C GLY A 69 -23.36 -10.19 -15.14
N ASN A 70 -22.74 -9.56 -14.13
CA ASN A 70 -23.49 -8.97 -13.02
C ASN A 70 -24.30 -7.76 -13.49
N LYS A 71 -25.40 -7.48 -12.78
CA LYS A 71 -26.27 -6.34 -13.07
C LYS A 71 -25.84 -5.11 -12.29
N ILE A 72 -26.00 -3.96 -12.93
CA ILE A 72 -25.78 -2.65 -12.34
C ILE A 72 -27.14 -2.09 -12.00
N VAL A 73 -27.34 -1.77 -10.73
CA VAL A 73 -28.58 -1.20 -10.21
C VAL A 73 -28.30 0.10 -9.48
N VAL A 74 -29.31 0.96 -9.37
CA VAL A 74 -29.23 2.22 -8.63
C VAL A 74 -30.31 2.25 -7.57
N PHE A 75 -29.90 2.51 -6.33
CA PHE A 75 -30.80 3.00 -5.28
C PHE A 75 -30.91 4.52 -5.46
N GLU A 76 -32.12 4.99 -5.72
CA GLU A 76 -32.42 6.41 -5.96
C GLU A 76 -33.09 7.01 -4.72
N ILE A 77 -32.62 8.19 -4.28
CA ILE A 77 -33.24 8.91 -3.18
C ILE A 77 -34.46 9.68 -3.65
N LYS A 78 -35.45 9.79 -2.77
CA LYS A 78 -36.58 10.71 -2.99
C LYS A 78 -36.23 12.09 -2.50
N LYS A 79 -36.71 13.08 -3.24
CA LYS A 79 -36.60 14.49 -2.89
C LYS A 79 -37.96 15.17 -2.98
N ASP A 80 -38.16 16.19 -2.16
CA ASP A 80 -39.36 17.01 -2.17
C ASP A 80 -39.33 18.09 -3.28
N SER A 81 -40.34 18.96 -3.31
CA SER A 81 -40.43 20.05 -4.30
C SER A 81 -39.33 21.12 -4.16
N TYR A 82 -38.55 21.10 -3.09
CA TYR A 82 -37.44 22.00 -2.82
C TYR A 82 -36.08 21.32 -3.05
N ASP A 83 -36.05 20.13 -3.67
CA ASP A 83 -34.87 19.30 -3.86
C ASP A 83 -34.23 18.85 -2.53
N LEU A 84 -35.01 18.83 -1.45
CA LEU A 84 -34.55 18.33 -0.14
C LEU A 84 -34.81 16.83 -0.01
N PRO A 85 -33.89 16.07 0.61
CA PRO A 85 -34.02 14.62 0.74
C PRO A 85 -35.18 14.19 1.66
N ASP A 86 -35.88 13.12 1.27
CA ASP A 86 -36.78 12.38 2.16
C ASP A 86 -35.94 11.47 3.08
N TYR A 87 -35.54 12.00 4.23
CA TYR A 87 -34.68 11.30 5.19
C TYR A 87 -35.23 9.93 5.61
N ALA A 88 -36.56 9.78 5.73
CA ALA A 88 -37.15 8.51 6.17
C ALA A 88 -36.97 7.42 5.10
N GLN A 89 -37.17 7.75 3.83
CA GLN A 89 -36.94 6.82 2.72
C GLN A 89 -35.45 6.48 2.57
N ILE A 90 -34.56 7.45 2.74
CA ILE A 90 -33.12 7.22 2.64
C ILE A 90 -32.64 6.29 3.75
N MET A 91 -33.01 6.55 5.00
CA MET A 91 -32.58 5.71 6.13
C MET A 91 -33.07 4.26 5.98
N ASP A 92 -34.35 4.04 5.67
CA ASP A 92 -34.89 2.70 5.40
C ASP A 92 -34.20 2.02 4.20
N GLY A 93 -33.92 2.79 3.15
CA GLY A 93 -33.21 2.30 1.97
C GLY A 93 -31.76 1.89 2.26
N TYR A 94 -31.02 2.70 3.01
CA TYR A 94 -29.64 2.40 3.41
C TYR A 94 -29.56 1.22 4.37
N ASP A 95 -30.51 1.07 5.29
CA ASP A 95 -30.60 -0.11 6.16
C ASP A 95 -30.79 -1.38 5.33
N LYS A 96 -31.71 -1.35 4.34
CA LYS A 96 -31.95 -2.48 3.43
C LYS A 96 -30.75 -2.77 2.53
N LEU A 97 -30.11 -1.75 1.98
CA LEU A 97 -28.87 -1.90 1.23
C LEU A 97 -27.78 -2.54 2.10
N HIS A 98 -27.66 -2.14 3.36
CA HIS A 98 -26.70 -2.74 4.28
C HIS A 98 -26.97 -4.23 4.54
N GLU A 99 -28.25 -4.62 4.66
CA GLU A 99 -28.64 -6.04 4.75
C GLU A 99 -28.40 -6.79 3.43
N ASP A 100 -28.59 -6.15 2.28
CA ASP A 100 -28.24 -6.70 0.96
C ASP A 100 -26.72 -6.94 0.82
N ILE A 101 -25.89 -6.04 1.35
CA ILE A 101 -24.43 -6.21 1.42
C ILE A 101 -24.07 -7.38 2.34
N LYS A 102 -24.64 -7.46 3.54
CA LYS A 102 -24.39 -8.57 4.49
C LYS A 102 -24.73 -9.93 3.90
N ALA A 103 -25.80 -10.00 3.10
CA ALA A 103 -26.23 -11.22 2.44
C ALA A 103 -25.47 -11.53 1.13
N GLY A 104 -24.53 -10.66 0.72
CA GLY A 104 -23.80 -10.78 -0.54
C GLY A 104 -24.71 -10.71 -1.77
N ARG A 105 -25.82 -9.96 -1.66
CA ARG A 105 -26.68 -9.58 -2.79
C ARG A 105 -26.13 -8.35 -3.49
N VAL A 106 -25.52 -7.42 -2.75
CA VAL A 106 -24.69 -6.33 -3.31
C VAL A 106 -23.23 -6.62 -3.00
N ILE A 107 -22.36 -6.55 -4.02
CA ILE A 107 -20.94 -6.96 -3.89
C ILE A 107 -19.92 -5.85 -4.19
N SER A 108 -20.36 -4.77 -4.82
CA SER A 108 -19.64 -3.49 -4.94
C SER A 108 -20.66 -2.36 -5.00
N ALA A 109 -20.28 -1.18 -4.53
CA ALA A 109 -21.15 -0.01 -4.51
C ALA A 109 -20.35 1.29 -4.57
N TYR A 110 -20.95 2.32 -5.16
CA TYR A 110 -20.38 3.67 -5.30
C TYR A 110 -21.49 4.70 -5.05
N ALA A 111 -21.21 5.71 -4.22
CA ALA A 111 -22.14 6.82 -3.99
C ALA A 111 -22.00 7.84 -5.12
N ALA A 112 -23.08 8.12 -5.85
CA ALA A 112 -23.02 9.01 -6.99
C ALA A 112 -22.74 10.46 -6.58
N GLU A 113 -22.07 11.19 -7.47
CA GLU A 113 -21.51 12.52 -7.20
C GLU A 113 -22.08 13.57 -8.18
N ALA A 114 -21.35 14.68 -8.37
CA ALA A 114 -21.75 15.82 -9.18
C ALA A 114 -21.97 15.47 -10.66
N ASN A 115 -21.21 14.53 -11.22
CA ASN A 115 -21.35 14.14 -12.63
C ASN A 115 -22.22 12.87 -12.79
N GLY A 116 -22.96 12.52 -11.74
CA GLY A 116 -24.03 11.53 -11.81
C GLY A 116 -23.60 10.08 -11.87
N ILE A 117 -24.53 9.25 -12.36
CA ILE A 117 -24.39 7.80 -12.44
C ILE A 117 -23.32 7.42 -13.47
N ALA A 118 -23.19 8.19 -14.55
CA ALA A 118 -22.18 7.98 -15.59
C ALA A 118 -20.74 8.00 -15.03
N GLU A 119 -20.43 8.97 -14.16
CA GLU A 119 -19.16 9.03 -13.45
C GLU A 119 -18.96 7.82 -12.52
N ALA A 120 -19.99 7.47 -11.76
CA ALA A 120 -19.92 6.35 -10.82
C ALA A 120 -19.59 5.04 -11.55
N VAL A 121 -20.33 4.67 -12.60
CA VAL A 121 -20.06 3.42 -13.35
C VAL A 121 -18.69 3.45 -14.03
N SER A 122 -18.22 4.62 -14.46
CA SER A 122 -16.88 4.76 -15.06
C SER A 122 -15.78 4.47 -14.02
N LYS A 123 -15.86 5.10 -12.85
CA LYS A 123 -14.89 4.89 -11.75
C LYS A 123 -14.93 3.46 -11.21
N MET A 124 -16.12 2.84 -11.13
CA MET A 124 -16.26 1.44 -10.73
C MET A 124 -15.60 0.48 -11.73
N ALA A 125 -15.55 0.82 -13.02
CA ALA A 125 -14.95 0.00 -14.07
C ALA A 125 -13.42 0.10 -14.13
N PHE A 126 -12.84 1.28 -13.91
CA PHE A 126 -11.42 1.55 -14.11
C PHE A 126 -10.49 0.56 -13.40
N GLY A 127 -10.72 0.29 -12.11
CA GLY A 127 -9.78 -0.47 -11.28
C GLY A 127 -9.53 -1.92 -11.74
N ASN A 128 -10.54 -2.57 -12.33
CA ASN A 128 -10.47 -3.97 -12.76
C ASN A 128 -10.54 -4.15 -14.28
N HIS A 129 -10.53 -3.04 -15.05
CA HIS A 129 -10.61 -3.05 -16.51
C HIS A 129 -11.82 -3.85 -17.06
N LEU A 130 -12.94 -3.82 -16.34
CA LEU A 130 -14.21 -4.39 -16.79
C LEU A 130 -14.99 -3.34 -17.57
N GLY A 131 -15.79 -3.76 -18.53
CA GLY A 131 -16.67 -2.84 -19.24
C GLY A 131 -18.04 -2.70 -18.60
N VAL A 132 -18.82 -1.81 -19.18
CA VAL A 132 -20.17 -1.48 -18.77
C VAL A 132 -21.03 -1.35 -19.99
N LYS A 133 -22.21 -1.97 -19.95
CA LYS A 133 -23.26 -1.77 -20.94
C LYS A 133 -24.50 -1.22 -20.26
N ILE A 134 -24.89 -0.01 -20.63
CA ILE A 134 -26.06 0.70 -20.10
C ILE A 134 -27.31 0.31 -20.89
N GLU A 135 -28.42 0.14 -20.19
CA GLU A 135 -29.72 -0.18 -20.79
C GLU A 135 -30.25 0.98 -21.65
N HIS A 136 -30.99 0.64 -22.70
CA HIS A 136 -31.48 1.58 -23.70
C HIS A 136 -32.57 2.53 -23.21
N ASP A 137 -33.21 2.23 -22.08
CA ASP A 137 -34.30 2.99 -21.45
C ASP A 137 -33.80 3.95 -20.35
N VAL A 138 -32.49 3.99 -20.08
CA VAL A 138 -31.89 5.00 -19.22
C VAL A 138 -31.95 6.35 -19.95
N ASP A 139 -32.49 7.39 -19.30
CA ASP A 139 -32.56 8.74 -19.88
C ASP A 139 -31.18 9.43 -19.73
N PRO A 140 -30.59 9.98 -20.81
CA PRO A 140 -29.33 10.72 -20.72
C PRO A 140 -29.38 11.89 -19.74
N ARG A 141 -30.54 12.53 -19.56
CA ARG A 141 -30.70 13.68 -18.66
C ARG A 141 -30.55 13.29 -17.20
N ASP A 142 -30.91 12.06 -16.86
CA ASP A 142 -30.78 11.54 -15.50
C ASP A 142 -29.40 10.89 -15.30
N PHE A 143 -28.88 10.21 -16.34
CA PHE A 143 -27.60 9.50 -16.26
C PHE A 143 -26.39 10.41 -16.00
N PHE A 144 -26.42 11.63 -16.54
CA PHE A 144 -25.37 12.65 -16.40
C PHE A 144 -25.69 13.76 -15.39
N ALA A 145 -26.86 13.73 -14.75
CA ALA A 145 -27.24 14.74 -13.75
C ALA A 145 -26.62 14.44 -12.38
N PRO A 146 -26.37 15.47 -11.55
CA PRO A 146 -25.94 15.27 -10.16
C PRO A 146 -26.90 14.36 -9.40
N ALA A 147 -26.36 13.32 -8.77
CA ALA A 147 -27.14 12.24 -8.15
C ALA A 147 -26.76 12.02 -6.67
N TRP A 148 -26.57 13.12 -5.94
CA TRP A 148 -26.15 13.08 -4.53
C TRP A 148 -27.12 12.26 -3.67
N GLY A 149 -26.58 11.23 -3.01
CA GLY A 149 -27.35 10.29 -2.17
C GLY A 149 -27.72 9.00 -2.89
N ASP A 150 -27.71 8.97 -4.21
CA ASP A 150 -27.95 7.75 -4.96
C ASP A 150 -26.75 6.80 -4.83
N ILE A 151 -27.01 5.50 -4.81
CA ILE A 151 -25.97 4.47 -4.70
C ILE A 151 -26.04 3.54 -5.90
N VAL A 152 -24.98 3.53 -6.71
CA VAL A 152 -24.79 2.57 -7.80
C VAL A 152 -24.22 1.28 -7.20
N CYS A 153 -24.85 0.15 -7.50
CA CYS A 153 -24.51 -1.15 -6.93
C CYS A 153 -24.30 -2.20 -8.02
N GLU A 154 -23.33 -3.09 -7.80
CA GLU A 154 -23.20 -4.34 -8.57
C GLU A 154 -23.87 -5.49 -7.82
N VAL A 155 -24.69 -6.24 -8.56
CA VAL A 155 -25.54 -7.30 -8.03
C VAL A 155 -25.34 -8.56 -8.88
N PRO A 156 -25.04 -9.72 -8.28
CA PRO A 156 -25.03 -11.00 -8.99
C PRO A 156 -26.36 -11.22 -9.73
N ALA A 157 -26.28 -11.62 -11.00
CA ALA A 157 -27.46 -11.67 -11.88
C ALA A 157 -28.61 -12.54 -11.32
N ASP A 158 -28.28 -13.60 -10.59
CA ASP A 158 -29.21 -14.52 -9.94
C ASP A 158 -29.86 -13.95 -8.67
N LYS A 159 -29.35 -12.85 -8.12
CA LYS A 159 -29.80 -12.26 -6.84
C LYS A 159 -30.57 -10.95 -6.98
N VAL A 160 -30.74 -10.43 -8.20
CA VAL A 160 -31.43 -9.15 -8.43
C VAL A 160 -32.84 -9.15 -7.84
N GLY A 161 -33.60 -10.22 -8.03
CA GLY A 161 -34.96 -10.35 -7.49
C GLY A 161 -35.06 -10.57 -5.97
N GLU A 162 -33.92 -10.69 -5.28
CA GLU A 162 -33.85 -10.90 -3.83
C GLU A 162 -33.49 -9.62 -3.05
N LEU A 163 -33.21 -8.52 -3.75
CA LEU A 163 -32.85 -7.25 -3.14
C LEU A 163 -33.97 -6.72 -2.25
N GLN A 164 -33.60 -6.23 -1.07
CA GLN A 164 -34.54 -5.63 -0.13
C GLN A 164 -34.73 -4.14 -0.40
N MET A 165 -33.67 -3.45 -0.85
CA MET A 165 -33.76 -2.04 -1.22
C MET A 165 -34.65 -1.83 -2.45
N SER A 166 -35.20 -0.64 -2.60
CA SER A 166 -35.78 -0.22 -3.89
C SER A 166 -34.64 0.03 -4.88
N TYR A 167 -34.80 -0.38 -6.13
CA TYR A 167 -33.75 -0.22 -7.12
C TYR A 167 -34.31 -0.04 -8.53
N ARG A 168 -33.49 0.53 -9.40
CA ARG A 168 -33.65 0.51 -10.86
C ARG A 168 -32.46 -0.21 -11.50
N VAL A 169 -32.71 -1.15 -12.40
CA VAL A 169 -31.63 -1.76 -13.21
C VAL A 169 -31.25 -0.77 -14.30
N ILE A 170 -29.95 -0.50 -14.44
CA ILE A 170 -29.44 0.47 -15.42
C ILE A 170 -28.47 -0.13 -16.43
N GLY A 171 -28.02 -1.37 -16.21
CA GLY A 171 -27.03 -1.99 -17.08
C GLY A 171 -26.47 -3.29 -16.56
N GLU A 172 -25.37 -3.70 -17.18
CA GLU A 172 -24.59 -4.86 -16.81
C GLU A 172 -23.09 -4.62 -16.94
N VAL A 173 -22.32 -5.34 -16.12
CA VAL A 173 -20.86 -5.39 -16.21
C VAL A 173 -20.47 -6.34 -17.35
N THR A 174 -19.51 -5.97 -18.18
CA THR A 174 -19.04 -6.77 -19.31
C THR A 174 -17.56 -7.13 -19.18
N ASP A 175 -17.11 -8.15 -19.90
CA ASP A 175 -15.70 -8.55 -20.01
C ASP A 175 -14.93 -7.81 -21.11
N LYS A 176 -15.66 -7.15 -22.02
CA LYS A 176 -15.13 -6.24 -23.01
C LYS A 176 -14.83 -4.90 -22.33
N ALA A 177 -13.57 -4.47 -22.34
CA ALA A 177 -13.13 -3.25 -21.66
C ALA A 177 -13.56 -1.96 -22.39
N ASP A 178 -14.86 -1.71 -22.43
CA ASP A 178 -15.47 -0.52 -23.02
C ASP A 178 -16.75 -0.09 -22.28
N PHE A 179 -17.18 1.13 -22.56
CA PHE A 179 -18.40 1.74 -22.06
C PHE A 179 -19.40 1.85 -23.21
N GLU A 180 -20.47 1.06 -23.18
CA GLU A 180 -21.52 1.03 -24.20
C GLU A 180 -22.79 1.74 -23.70
N TYR A 181 -23.27 2.75 -24.43
CA TYR A 181 -24.55 3.40 -24.18
C TYR A 181 -25.22 3.82 -25.50
N GLY A 182 -26.42 3.28 -25.75
CA GLY A 182 -27.12 3.49 -27.02
C GLY A 182 -26.30 2.99 -28.21
N ASN A 183 -25.92 3.89 -29.11
CA ASN A 183 -25.07 3.62 -30.27
C ASN A 183 -23.61 4.06 -30.09
N VAL A 184 -23.23 4.50 -28.89
CA VAL A 184 -21.88 4.97 -28.55
C VAL A 184 -21.13 3.89 -27.79
N SER A 185 -19.86 3.69 -28.13
CA SER A 185 -18.91 2.86 -27.39
C SER A 185 -17.59 3.62 -27.26
N ILE A 186 -17.08 3.72 -26.02
CA ILE A 186 -15.80 4.35 -25.70
C ILE A 186 -14.92 3.30 -25.02
N THR A 187 -13.67 3.15 -25.46
CA THR A 187 -12.78 2.17 -24.85
C THR A 187 -12.42 2.57 -23.42
N LEU A 188 -12.23 1.59 -22.53
CA LEU A 188 -11.86 1.88 -21.15
C LEU A 188 -10.51 2.61 -21.07
N ASP A 189 -9.56 2.24 -21.92
CA ASP A 189 -8.24 2.90 -21.98
C ASP A 189 -8.33 4.37 -22.38
N GLU A 190 -9.22 4.73 -23.32
CA GLU A 190 -9.45 6.12 -23.72
C GLU A 190 -10.04 6.94 -22.57
N ALA A 191 -11.04 6.39 -21.88
CA ALA A 191 -11.68 7.04 -20.74
C ALA A 191 -10.70 7.20 -19.56
N LEU A 192 -9.96 6.14 -19.22
CA LEU A 192 -8.98 6.13 -18.13
C LEU A 192 -7.82 7.09 -18.41
N LYS A 193 -7.28 7.10 -19.63
CA LYS A 193 -6.23 8.06 -20.02
C LYS A 193 -6.71 9.51 -19.89
N THR A 194 -7.96 9.78 -20.25
CA THR A 194 -8.55 11.12 -20.13
C THR A 194 -8.72 11.50 -18.65
N TRP A 195 -9.15 10.57 -17.82
CA TRP A 195 -9.27 10.75 -16.37
C TRP A 195 -7.92 11.07 -15.72
N ASP A 196 -6.89 10.24 -15.99
CA ASP A 196 -5.56 10.37 -15.40
C ASP A 196 -4.88 11.70 -15.80
N ALA A 197 -5.08 12.16 -17.04
CA ALA A 197 -4.45 13.38 -17.57
C ALA A 197 -4.77 14.65 -16.76
N THR A 198 -5.87 14.68 -16.00
CA THR A 198 -6.34 15.86 -15.27
C THR A 198 -5.29 16.44 -14.32
N LEU A 199 -4.49 15.58 -13.67
CA LEU A 199 -3.53 15.99 -12.65
C LEU A 199 -2.08 15.76 -13.06
N GLU A 200 -1.79 15.25 -14.26
CA GLU A 200 -0.43 14.91 -14.68
C GLU A 200 0.51 16.13 -14.73
N ASP A 201 0.01 17.31 -15.09
CA ASP A 201 0.81 18.53 -15.13
C ASP A 201 1.27 19.00 -13.74
N VAL A 202 0.55 18.61 -12.67
CA VAL A 202 0.83 19.01 -11.28
C VAL A 202 1.47 17.86 -10.48
N PHE A 203 1.05 16.63 -10.73
CA PHE A 203 1.45 15.42 -10.01
C PHE A 203 1.87 14.30 -10.99
N PRO A 204 2.96 14.50 -11.76
CA PRO A 204 3.35 13.59 -12.82
C PRO A 204 3.54 12.16 -12.28
N THR A 205 3.04 11.17 -13.00
CA THR A 205 3.16 9.75 -12.65
C THR A 205 4.40 9.08 -13.23
N GLU A 206 5.01 9.69 -14.25
CA GLU A 206 6.29 9.27 -14.85
C GLU A 206 7.34 10.40 -14.75
N SER A 207 8.61 10.03 -14.63
CA SER A 207 9.76 10.95 -14.62
C SER A 207 10.62 10.85 -15.89
N GLY A 208 10.26 9.96 -16.81
CA GLY A 208 10.98 9.72 -18.06
C GLY A 208 12.10 8.68 -17.94
N VAL A 209 12.00 7.75 -16.99
CA VAL A 209 12.92 6.61 -16.91
C VAL A 209 12.91 5.83 -18.23
N LYS A 210 14.08 5.51 -18.75
CA LYS A 210 14.19 4.69 -19.96
C LYS A 210 13.61 3.30 -19.69
N LYS A 211 12.64 2.90 -20.51
CA LYS A 211 12.00 1.57 -20.48
C LYS A 211 12.92 0.53 -21.12
N GLU A 212 14.10 0.32 -20.51
CA GLU A 212 15.05 -0.70 -20.92
C GLU A 212 14.51 -2.10 -20.59
N GLU A 213 14.83 -3.09 -21.44
CA GLU A 213 14.42 -4.47 -21.24
C GLU A 213 15.12 -5.06 -20.00
N VAL A 214 14.34 -5.63 -19.10
CA VAL A 214 14.85 -6.34 -17.93
C VAL A 214 14.66 -7.83 -18.16
N LYS A 215 15.76 -8.60 -18.06
CA LYS A 215 15.71 -10.05 -18.25
C LYS A 215 14.79 -10.70 -17.21
N ASN A 216 13.87 -11.52 -17.70
CA ASN A 216 12.98 -12.32 -16.87
C ASN A 216 13.57 -13.71 -16.59
N GLU A 217 14.64 -13.75 -15.79
CA GLU A 217 15.35 -14.97 -15.44
C GLU A 217 15.19 -15.30 -13.95
N VAL A 218 15.28 -16.58 -13.59
CA VAL A 218 15.27 -17.03 -12.20
C VAL A 218 16.58 -17.76 -11.89
N PHE A 219 17.12 -17.50 -10.69
CA PHE A 219 18.27 -18.20 -10.14
C PHE A 219 17.80 -19.33 -9.24
N LYS A 220 18.11 -20.56 -9.62
CA LYS A 220 17.89 -21.74 -8.79
C LYS A 220 19.20 -22.10 -8.09
N ALA A 221 19.27 -21.87 -6.79
CA ALA A 221 20.39 -22.28 -5.97
C ALA A 221 20.41 -23.81 -5.79
N ASP A 222 21.59 -24.40 -5.97
CA ASP A 222 21.82 -25.83 -5.71
C ASP A 222 21.90 -26.12 -4.21
N ASN A 223 22.40 -25.15 -3.43
CA ASN A 223 22.56 -25.25 -1.99
C ASN A 223 21.97 -24.00 -1.31
N ILE A 224 21.17 -24.22 -0.29
CA ILE A 224 20.60 -23.19 0.58
C ILE A 224 21.19 -23.41 1.97
N VAL A 225 21.61 -22.34 2.65
CA VAL A 225 22.13 -22.45 4.01
C VAL A 225 21.01 -22.94 4.93
N ILE A 226 21.33 -23.94 5.74
CA ILE A 226 20.46 -24.51 6.78
C ILE A 226 21.14 -24.30 8.12
N CYS A 227 20.36 -24.11 9.18
CA CYS A 227 20.90 -24.03 10.53
C CYS A 227 21.48 -25.39 10.95
N ASP A 228 22.68 -25.41 11.50
CA ASP A 228 23.34 -26.64 11.90
C ASP A 228 22.81 -27.21 13.25
N HIS A 229 21.98 -26.44 13.95
CA HIS A 229 21.40 -26.79 15.24
C HIS A 229 19.91 -26.42 15.32
N LYS A 230 19.16 -27.16 16.15
CA LYS A 230 17.72 -26.94 16.35
C LYS A 230 17.46 -26.07 17.55
N ILE A 231 16.54 -25.13 17.40
CA ILE A 231 16.04 -24.25 18.47
C ILE A 231 14.51 -24.36 18.50
N GLY A 232 13.95 -24.67 19.67
CA GLY A 232 12.50 -24.88 19.78
C GLY A 232 11.67 -23.65 19.37
N THR A 233 12.01 -22.49 19.92
CA THR A 233 11.35 -21.22 19.61
C THR A 233 12.40 -20.13 19.47
N PRO A 234 12.72 -19.67 18.25
CA PRO A 234 13.73 -18.63 18.06
C PRO A 234 13.25 -17.30 18.65
N THR A 235 14.19 -16.53 19.17
CA THR A 235 13.96 -15.17 19.64
C THR A 235 14.39 -14.17 18.56
N VAL A 236 13.51 -13.21 18.29
CA VAL A 236 13.72 -12.12 17.35
C VAL A 236 13.95 -10.84 18.14
N PHE A 237 15.06 -10.16 17.88
CA PHE A 237 15.28 -8.80 18.38
C PHE A 237 14.94 -7.76 17.31
N ILE A 238 14.07 -6.82 17.66
CA ILE A 238 13.69 -5.68 16.81
C ILE A 238 14.13 -4.39 17.54
N PRO A 239 15.24 -3.75 17.12
CA PRO A 239 15.61 -2.44 17.62
C PRO A 239 14.61 -1.38 17.17
N VAL A 240 14.21 -0.51 18.09
CA VAL A 240 13.27 0.60 17.85
C VAL A 240 14.02 1.91 18.00
N PHE A 241 14.08 2.72 16.95
CA PHE A 241 14.72 4.03 17.00
C PHE A 241 13.65 5.13 17.00
N PRO A 242 13.95 6.33 17.55
CA PRO A 242 13.08 7.48 17.33
C PRO A 242 12.78 7.65 15.83
N GLY A 243 11.50 7.61 15.45
CA GLY A 243 11.04 7.71 14.06
C GLY A 243 10.79 6.40 13.32
N THR A 244 11.21 5.23 13.85
CA THR A 244 10.69 3.96 13.33
C THR A 244 9.20 3.85 13.62
N ASN A 245 8.44 3.17 12.75
CA ASN A 245 6.98 3.10 12.87
C ASN A 245 6.37 1.77 12.39
N CYS A 246 7.19 0.76 12.10
CA CYS A 246 6.76 -0.54 11.59
C CYS A 246 7.11 -1.70 12.54
N GLU A 247 7.66 -1.40 13.72
CA GLU A 247 8.09 -2.40 14.70
C GLU A 247 6.94 -3.25 15.25
N TYR A 248 5.75 -2.66 15.44
CA TYR A 248 4.58 -3.40 15.93
C TYR A 248 4.05 -4.40 14.90
N ASP A 249 4.01 -4.02 13.62
CA ASP A 249 3.58 -4.92 12.55
C ASP A 249 4.59 -6.05 12.36
N SER A 250 5.89 -5.73 12.40
CA SER A 250 6.97 -6.71 12.34
C SER A 250 6.90 -7.69 13.51
N ALA A 251 6.68 -7.20 14.74
CA ALA A 251 6.54 -8.04 15.93
C ALA A 251 5.35 -9.00 15.80
N LYS A 252 4.16 -8.48 15.45
CA LYS A 252 2.97 -9.30 15.22
C LYS A 252 3.19 -10.37 14.15
N ALA A 253 3.91 -10.05 13.08
CA ALA A 253 4.20 -11.00 12.01
C ALA A 253 5.10 -12.16 12.48
N PHE A 254 6.13 -11.87 13.26
CA PHE A 254 7.01 -12.90 13.86
C PHE A 254 6.31 -13.72 14.95
N GLU A 255 5.52 -13.09 15.81
CA GLU A 255 4.72 -13.78 16.83
C GLU A 255 3.72 -14.74 16.19
N ARG A 256 3.04 -14.33 15.11
CA ARG A 256 2.16 -15.19 14.31
C ARG A 256 2.90 -16.37 13.69
N ALA A 257 4.14 -16.17 13.26
CA ALA A 257 5.01 -17.23 12.75
C ALA A 257 5.52 -18.18 13.86
N GLY A 258 5.32 -17.83 15.12
CA GLY A 258 5.67 -18.64 16.30
C GLY A 258 7.05 -18.34 16.89
N ALA A 259 7.56 -17.12 16.75
CA ALA A 259 8.77 -16.65 17.43
C ALA A 259 8.46 -15.85 18.70
N ASN A 260 9.43 -15.76 19.61
CA ASN A 260 9.41 -14.78 20.69
C ASN A 260 10.00 -13.46 20.18
N VAL A 261 9.41 -12.32 20.52
CA VAL A 261 9.90 -11.01 20.05
C VAL A 261 10.33 -10.13 21.23
N ILE A 262 11.52 -9.54 21.09
CA ILE A 262 12.05 -8.52 21.99
C ILE A 262 12.11 -7.20 21.23
N THR A 263 11.36 -6.21 21.67
CA THR A 263 11.46 -4.82 21.19
C THR A 263 12.10 -3.95 22.26
N LYS A 264 13.06 -3.11 21.87
CA LYS A 264 13.72 -2.14 22.78
C LYS A 264 13.90 -0.81 22.08
N VAL A 265 13.57 0.27 22.79
CA VAL A 265 13.76 1.65 22.31
C VAL A 265 15.21 2.08 22.54
N PHE A 266 15.82 2.64 21.50
CA PHE A 266 17.11 3.32 21.57
C PHE A 266 16.91 4.72 22.17
N LYS A 267 17.27 4.88 23.43
CA LYS A 267 17.27 6.20 24.10
C LYS A 267 18.48 6.99 23.60
N ASN A 268 18.24 8.21 23.12
CA ASN A 268 19.28 9.07 22.55
C ASN A 268 19.26 10.51 23.09
N MET A 269 18.61 10.77 24.23
CA MET A 269 18.49 12.11 24.81
C MET A 269 19.77 12.57 25.55
N SER A 270 20.62 11.63 25.96
CA SER A 270 21.89 11.90 26.66
C SER A 270 22.97 10.88 26.28
N ALA A 271 24.23 11.18 26.61
CA ALA A 271 25.34 10.26 26.38
C ALA A 271 25.22 8.97 27.22
N GLU A 272 24.63 9.05 28.41
CA GLU A 272 24.36 7.90 29.27
C GLU A 272 23.26 7.02 28.67
N ASP A 273 22.18 7.64 28.17
CA ASP A 273 21.12 6.92 27.46
C ASP A 273 21.63 6.14 26.24
N ILE A 274 22.57 6.71 25.49
CA ILE A 274 23.18 6.05 24.33
C ILE A 274 23.98 4.83 24.80
N ARG A 275 24.79 4.94 25.87
CA ARG A 275 25.58 3.81 26.41
C ARG A 275 24.67 2.70 26.93
N ASP A 276 23.63 3.06 27.67
CA ASP A 276 22.62 2.12 28.17
C ASP A 276 21.90 1.39 27.04
N SER A 277 21.57 2.12 25.97
CA SER A 277 20.89 1.57 24.80
C SER A 277 21.79 0.59 24.06
N VAL A 278 23.06 0.94 23.86
CA VAL A 278 24.07 0.04 23.27
C VAL A 278 24.20 -1.25 24.09
N GLU A 279 24.30 -1.16 25.42
CA GLU A 279 24.41 -2.36 26.26
C GLU A 279 23.11 -3.19 26.26
N THR A 280 21.96 -2.53 26.25
CA THR A 280 20.64 -3.18 26.15
C THR A 280 20.51 -3.94 24.82
N TYR A 281 20.95 -3.33 23.72
CA TYR A 281 20.93 -3.93 22.41
C TYR A 281 21.91 -5.10 22.32
N ARG A 282 23.14 -4.94 22.83
CA ARG A 282 24.14 -6.02 22.90
C ARG A 282 23.58 -7.25 23.61
N LYS A 283 22.96 -7.07 24.79
CA LYS A 283 22.31 -8.17 25.52
C LYS A 283 21.17 -8.82 24.73
N SER A 284 20.34 -8.00 24.08
CA SER A 284 19.18 -8.49 23.32
C SER A 284 19.61 -9.28 22.08
N ILE A 285 20.62 -8.82 21.34
CA ILE A 285 21.22 -9.55 20.21
C ILE A 285 21.87 -10.85 20.71
N GLY A 286 22.53 -10.81 21.87
CA GLY A 286 23.11 -12.00 22.52
C GLY A 286 22.09 -13.11 22.84
N GLN A 287 20.81 -12.75 23.02
CA GLN A 287 19.72 -13.70 23.27
C GLN A 287 18.98 -14.13 22.00
N ALA A 288 19.08 -13.34 20.93
CA ALA A 288 18.34 -13.54 19.71
C ALA A 288 19.02 -14.50 18.73
N GLN A 289 18.19 -15.13 17.90
CA GLN A 289 18.58 -15.90 16.71
C GLN A 289 18.35 -15.08 15.44
N ILE A 290 17.43 -14.11 15.51
CA ILE A 290 17.07 -13.24 14.40
C ILE A 290 17.19 -11.79 14.86
N VAL A 291 17.81 -10.95 14.04
CA VAL A 291 17.72 -9.49 14.20
C VAL A 291 16.96 -8.90 13.01
N MET A 292 15.86 -8.22 13.29
CA MET A 292 15.02 -7.59 12.27
C MET A 292 15.05 -6.07 12.39
N PHE A 293 15.49 -5.37 11.34
CA PHE A 293 15.43 -3.91 11.28
C PHE A 293 14.09 -3.46 10.68
N PRO A 294 13.25 -2.74 11.46
CA PRO A 294 11.92 -2.34 11.00
C PRO A 294 11.98 -1.16 10.02
N GLY A 295 10.87 -0.95 9.30
CA GLY A 295 10.66 0.26 8.50
C GLY A 295 10.33 1.51 9.33
N GLY A 296 10.24 2.65 8.63
CA GLY A 296 9.92 3.96 9.20
C GLY A 296 10.87 5.05 8.72
N PHE A 297 11.06 6.09 9.53
CA PHE A 297 11.89 7.25 9.24
C PHE A 297 12.83 7.46 10.42
N SER A 298 13.79 6.56 10.64
CA SER A 298 14.69 6.67 11.81
C SER A 298 15.41 8.03 11.81
N ALA A 299 15.30 8.77 12.92
CA ALA A 299 15.75 10.16 13.06
C ALA A 299 15.18 11.14 11.99
N GLY A 300 13.99 10.86 11.45
CA GLY A 300 13.38 11.66 10.38
C GLY A 300 14.12 11.56 9.04
N ASP A 301 14.97 10.54 8.87
CA ASP A 301 15.89 10.39 7.73
C ASP A 301 16.93 11.53 7.59
N GLU A 302 17.15 12.28 8.66
CA GLU A 302 18.19 13.31 8.81
C GLU A 302 19.43 12.75 9.54
N PRO A 303 20.64 13.33 9.39
CA PRO A 303 21.01 14.55 8.63
C PRO A 303 21.46 14.33 7.17
N GLU A 304 21.62 13.09 6.71
CA GLU A 304 22.16 12.79 5.37
C GLU A 304 21.47 11.57 4.75
N GLY A 305 20.14 11.55 4.81
CA GLY A 305 19.29 10.55 4.17
C GLY A 305 18.98 9.31 5.02
N SER A 306 18.13 8.47 4.46
CA SER A 306 17.39 7.47 5.23
C SER A 306 18.28 6.46 5.95
N ALA A 307 17.90 6.09 7.17
CA ALA A 307 18.55 5.06 7.99
C ALA A 307 20.02 5.33 8.39
N LYS A 308 20.56 6.54 8.19
CA LYS A 308 21.96 6.86 8.56
C LYS A 308 22.19 6.76 10.07
N PHE A 309 21.27 7.27 10.89
CA PHE A 309 21.36 7.16 12.35
C PHE A 309 21.38 5.69 12.79
N PHE A 310 20.49 4.89 12.20
CA PHE A 310 20.40 3.45 12.41
C PHE A 310 21.73 2.76 12.09
N ALA A 311 22.27 2.97 10.87
CA ALA A 311 23.55 2.38 10.47
C ALA A 311 24.71 2.85 11.37
N THR A 312 24.73 4.12 11.76
CA THR A 312 25.76 4.66 12.65
C THR A 312 25.76 3.99 14.02
N ALA A 313 24.59 3.75 14.61
CA ALA A 313 24.48 3.03 15.87
C ALA A 313 25.07 1.61 15.76
N PHE A 314 24.78 0.89 14.67
CA PHE A 314 25.30 -0.47 14.45
C PHE A 314 26.75 -0.54 13.95
N ARG A 315 27.37 0.59 13.60
CA ARG A 315 28.83 0.70 13.41
C ARG A 315 29.59 0.81 14.72
N ASN A 316 28.92 1.05 15.84
CA ASN A 316 29.56 0.95 17.16
C ASN A 316 30.17 -0.45 17.32
N GLU A 317 31.45 -0.53 17.67
CA GLU A 317 32.19 -1.81 17.71
C GLU A 317 31.51 -2.86 18.60
N VAL A 318 30.84 -2.46 19.68
CA VAL A 318 30.12 -3.41 20.56
C VAL A 318 28.95 -4.07 19.84
N LEU A 319 28.15 -3.30 19.10
CA LEU A 319 27.00 -3.84 18.36
C LEU A 319 27.46 -4.59 17.11
N LYS A 320 28.46 -4.06 16.42
CA LYS A 320 29.08 -4.69 15.26
C LYS A 320 29.61 -6.07 15.61
N ASP A 321 30.42 -6.20 16.66
CA ASP A 321 30.96 -7.49 17.11
C ASP A 321 29.83 -8.48 17.44
N GLU A 322 28.78 -8.03 18.11
CA GLU A 322 27.66 -8.89 18.50
C GLU A 322 26.84 -9.38 17.28
N ILE A 323 26.64 -8.52 16.27
CA ILE A 323 26.05 -8.90 14.98
C ILE A 323 26.95 -9.88 14.22
N MET A 324 28.27 -9.65 14.19
CA MET A 324 29.19 -10.57 13.51
C MET A 324 29.21 -11.94 14.21
N LYS A 325 29.11 -12.00 15.55
CA LYS A 325 28.93 -13.26 16.29
C LYS A 325 27.60 -13.93 15.98
N LEU A 326 26.51 -13.17 15.88
CA LEU A 326 25.22 -13.71 15.46
C LEU A 326 25.34 -14.45 14.12
N LEU A 327 25.95 -13.82 13.12
CA LEU A 327 26.04 -14.38 11.76
C LEU A 327 27.11 -15.47 11.63
N ASN A 328 28.27 -15.31 12.25
CA ASN A 328 29.41 -16.21 12.01
C ASN A 328 29.54 -17.36 13.02
N GLU A 329 28.94 -17.24 14.20
CA GLU A 329 29.14 -18.20 15.30
C GLU A 329 27.83 -18.86 15.75
N ARG A 330 26.66 -18.31 15.38
CA ARG A 330 25.34 -18.74 15.87
C ARG A 330 24.31 -19.04 14.78
N ASP A 331 24.74 -19.07 13.52
CA ASP A 331 23.84 -19.27 12.36
C ASP A 331 22.65 -18.31 12.29
N GLY A 332 22.77 -17.13 12.90
CA GLY A 332 21.65 -16.20 12.98
C GLY A 332 21.23 -15.64 11.64
N LEU A 333 19.99 -15.17 11.59
CA LEU A 333 19.42 -14.50 10.42
C LEU A 333 19.24 -13.01 10.66
N MET A 334 19.29 -12.23 9.59
CA MET A 334 18.92 -10.82 9.64
C MET A 334 17.94 -10.45 8.53
N LEU A 335 16.97 -9.61 8.87
CA LEU A 335 15.98 -9.08 7.93
C LEU A 335 15.94 -7.55 8.05
N GLY A 336 15.74 -6.86 6.95
CA GLY A 336 15.51 -5.43 6.94
C GLY A 336 14.45 -5.06 5.91
N ILE A 337 13.42 -4.35 6.35
CA ILE A 337 12.32 -3.91 5.47
C ILE A 337 12.30 -2.38 5.41
N CYS A 338 12.23 -1.83 4.20
CA CYS A 338 12.22 -0.39 3.92
C CYS A 338 13.42 0.32 4.59
N ASN A 339 13.22 1.04 5.69
CA ASN A 339 14.30 1.69 6.46
C ASN A 339 15.31 0.69 7.00
N GLY A 340 14.86 -0.52 7.34
CA GLY A 340 15.75 -1.62 7.69
C GLY A 340 16.64 -2.06 6.53
N PHE A 341 16.12 -2.13 5.30
CA PHE A 341 16.95 -2.46 4.13
C PHE A 341 17.99 -1.35 3.87
N GLN A 342 17.58 -0.08 3.98
CA GLN A 342 18.49 1.06 3.90
C GLN A 342 19.61 0.99 4.95
N ALA A 343 19.31 0.57 6.18
CA ALA A 343 20.34 0.34 7.19
C ALA A 343 21.27 -0.82 6.81
N LEU A 344 20.73 -1.98 6.42
CA LEU A 344 21.51 -3.18 6.08
C LEU A 344 22.45 -2.94 4.89
N ILE A 345 21.99 -2.23 3.86
CA ILE A 345 22.82 -1.91 2.68
C ILE A 345 23.90 -0.90 3.01
N LYS A 346 23.62 0.11 3.86
CA LYS A 346 24.62 1.07 4.37
C LYS A 346 25.64 0.46 5.31
N LEU A 347 25.30 -0.68 5.93
CA LEU A 347 26.23 -1.47 6.73
C LEU A 347 27.05 -2.45 5.88
N GLY A 348 26.72 -2.67 4.60
CA GLY A 348 27.36 -3.69 3.77
C GLY A 348 26.91 -5.13 4.04
N LEU A 349 25.95 -5.34 4.96
CA LEU A 349 25.48 -6.66 5.37
C LEU A 349 24.78 -7.41 4.23
N VAL A 350 23.99 -6.73 3.41
CA VAL A 350 23.34 -7.35 2.23
C VAL A 350 24.26 -7.51 1.02
N PRO A 351 25.07 -6.54 0.56
CA PRO A 351 25.95 -6.79 -0.58
C PRO A 351 27.12 -7.74 -0.25
N GLU A 352 27.68 -7.65 0.96
CA GLU A 352 28.96 -8.29 1.31
C GLU A 352 28.87 -9.33 2.44
N GLY A 353 27.73 -9.43 3.16
CA GLY A 353 27.55 -10.40 4.25
C GLY A 353 28.24 -10.02 5.57
N LYS A 354 28.81 -8.81 5.66
CA LYS A 354 29.54 -8.33 6.85
C LYS A 354 29.45 -6.82 6.96
N ILE A 355 29.66 -6.30 8.18
CA ILE A 355 29.68 -4.86 8.41
C ILE A 355 30.97 -4.26 7.83
N VAL A 356 30.82 -3.41 6.81
CA VAL A 356 31.92 -2.69 6.13
C VAL A 356 31.52 -1.25 5.83
N GLU A 357 32.52 -0.39 5.61
CA GLU A 357 32.29 0.98 5.17
C GLU A 357 31.85 1.04 3.71
N GLN A 358 30.93 1.97 3.41
CA GLN A 358 30.53 2.22 2.03
C GLN A 358 31.68 2.87 1.25
N LYS A 359 31.88 2.37 0.04
CA LYS A 359 32.79 2.90 -0.97
C LYS A 359 31.99 3.70 -2.01
N PRO A 360 32.63 4.57 -2.81
CA PRO A 360 31.94 5.32 -3.87
C PRO A 360 31.17 4.46 -4.89
N ASP A 361 31.57 3.20 -5.07
CA ASP A 361 30.97 2.23 -5.98
C ASP A 361 30.00 1.26 -5.29
N SER A 362 29.75 1.41 -3.99
CA SER A 362 28.88 0.50 -3.24
C SER A 362 27.42 0.59 -3.70
N PRO A 363 26.71 -0.55 -3.81
CA PRO A 363 25.26 -0.54 -3.97
C PRO A 363 24.60 0.27 -2.85
N THR A 364 23.56 1.03 -3.18
CA THR A 364 22.79 1.80 -2.20
C THR A 364 21.34 1.96 -2.62
N LEU A 365 20.54 2.45 -1.69
CA LEU A 365 19.20 2.98 -1.94
C LEU A 365 19.27 4.50 -1.91
N THR A 366 18.50 5.16 -2.78
CA THR A 366 18.45 6.61 -2.93
C THR A 366 17.05 7.07 -3.36
N TYR A 367 16.89 8.38 -3.55
CA TYR A 367 15.65 9.01 -4.00
C TYR A 367 15.02 8.31 -5.20
N ASN A 368 13.70 8.12 -5.11
CA ASN A 368 12.88 7.66 -6.21
C ASN A 368 13.05 8.60 -7.43
N THR A 369 12.96 8.07 -8.64
CA THR A 369 13.07 8.84 -9.89
C THR A 369 12.05 9.96 -10.01
N ILE A 370 10.83 9.70 -9.54
CA ILE A 370 9.70 10.66 -9.50
C ILE A 370 9.89 11.81 -8.49
N GLY A 371 10.92 11.78 -7.65
CA GLY A 371 11.23 12.86 -6.69
C GLY A 371 10.23 13.02 -5.55
N ARG A 372 9.31 12.06 -5.34
CA ARG A 372 8.32 12.07 -4.26
C ARG A 372 8.20 10.71 -3.56
N HIS A 373 7.59 10.74 -2.38
CA HIS A 373 7.21 9.53 -1.64
C HIS A 373 6.19 8.72 -2.45
N VAL A 374 6.44 7.43 -2.56
CA VAL A 374 5.52 6.46 -3.20
C VAL A 374 4.84 5.67 -2.11
N SER A 375 3.51 5.61 -2.15
CA SER A 375 2.68 4.75 -1.29
C SER A 375 1.68 3.98 -2.16
N LYS A 376 2.00 2.75 -2.57
CA LYS A 376 1.15 1.92 -3.43
C LYS A 376 1.37 0.43 -3.24
N MET A 377 0.47 -0.39 -3.78
CA MET A 377 0.70 -1.82 -3.93
C MET A 377 1.54 -2.09 -5.17
N VAL A 378 2.50 -3.00 -5.07
CA VAL A 378 3.37 -3.44 -6.17
C VAL A 378 3.38 -4.95 -6.26
N ASN A 379 3.59 -5.46 -7.48
CA ASN A 379 3.81 -6.88 -7.72
C ASN A 379 5.31 -7.15 -7.72
N LEU A 380 5.68 -8.19 -6.98
CA LEU A 380 7.05 -8.62 -6.73
C LEU A 380 7.20 -10.07 -7.18
N LYS A 381 8.19 -10.35 -8.01
CA LYS A 381 8.53 -11.72 -8.37
C LYS A 381 9.71 -12.21 -7.55
N VAL A 382 9.59 -13.40 -6.96
CA VAL A 382 10.74 -14.09 -6.35
C VAL A 382 11.60 -14.68 -7.44
N VAL A 383 12.81 -14.16 -7.60
CA VAL A 383 13.72 -14.51 -8.70
C VAL A 383 14.94 -15.31 -8.24
N SER A 384 15.12 -15.48 -6.93
CA SER A 384 16.13 -16.38 -6.35
C SER A 384 15.57 -17.12 -5.15
N ASN A 385 15.83 -18.43 -5.08
CA ASN A 385 15.51 -19.27 -3.92
C ASN A 385 16.71 -19.50 -2.99
N LYS A 386 17.80 -18.72 -3.15
CA LYS A 386 19.04 -18.89 -2.40
C LYS A 386 18.92 -18.61 -0.90
N SER A 387 17.98 -17.74 -0.52
CA SER A 387 17.85 -17.28 0.87
C SER A 387 16.90 -18.17 1.67
N PRO A 388 17.25 -18.55 2.92
CA PRO A 388 16.31 -19.22 3.83
C PRO A 388 15.06 -18.37 4.11
N TRP A 389 15.13 -17.04 3.95
CA TRP A 389 13.97 -16.15 4.09
C TRP A 389 12.88 -16.39 3.05
N LEU A 390 13.21 -17.03 1.93
CA LEU A 390 12.29 -17.29 0.82
C LEU A 390 12.03 -18.79 0.62
N ALA A 391 12.36 -19.63 1.62
CA ALA A 391 12.25 -21.08 1.51
C ALA A 391 10.81 -21.58 1.27
N GLU A 392 9.81 -20.87 1.80
CA GLU A 392 8.39 -21.19 1.60
C GLU A 392 7.75 -20.40 0.45
N ALA A 393 8.49 -19.45 -0.15
CA ALA A 393 8.05 -18.75 -1.34
C ALA A 393 8.29 -19.59 -2.59
N LYS A 394 7.40 -19.47 -3.57
CA LYS A 394 7.56 -20.15 -4.86
C LYS A 394 8.58 -19.40 -5.70
N LEU A 395 9.63 -20.06 -6.18
CA LEU A 395 10.53 -19.50 -7.19
C LEU A 395 9.75 -19.16 -8.46
N GLY A 396 9.88 -17.92 -8.93
CA GLY A 396 9.09 -17.36 -10.02
C GLY A 396 7.65 -16.98 -9.62
N GLY A 397 7.25 -17.17 -8.37
CA GLY A 397 5.97 -16.71 -7.84
C GLY A 397 5.89 -15.20 -7.76
N ILE A 398 4.67 -14.67 -7.94
CA ILE A 398 4.36 -13.25 -7.91
C ILE A 398 3.55 -12.96 -6.64
N TYR A 399 3.94 -11.90 -5.95
CA TYR A 399 3.38 -11.50 -4.67
C TYR A 399 3.09 -10.01 -4.64
N THR A 400 2.01 -9.59 -4.01
CA THR A 400 1.59 -8.19 -3.95
C THR A 400 1.86 -7.62 -2.57
N ASN A 401 2.73 -6.62 -2.46
CA ASN A 401 3.06 -5.98 -1.19
C ASN A 401 2.94 -4.46 -1.29
N PRO A 402 2.60 -3.77 -0.19
CA PRO A 402 2.65 -2.32 -0.15
C PRO A 402 4.10 -1.84 -0.10
N VAL A 403 4.39 -0.78 -0.85
CA VAL A 403 5.61 0.04 -0.70
C VAL A 403 5.23 1.41 -0.16
N SER A 404 6.10 2.00 0.65
CA SER A 404 5.89 3.30 1.28
C SER A 404 7.23 3.99 1.56
N HIS A 405 7.85 4.59 0.54
CA HIS A 405 9.20 5.18 0.66
C HIS A 405 9.42 6.37 -0.29
N GLY A 406 10.26 7.32 0.12
CA GLY A 406 10.85 8.37 -0.73
C GLY A 406 12.23 8.00 -1.31
N GLU A 407 12.96 7.11 -0.64
CA GLU A 407 14.33 6.72 -0.99
C GLU A 407 14.47 5.19 -1.16
N GLY A 408 13.65 4.60 -2.03
CA GLY A 408 13.62 3.14 -2.24
C GLY A 408 14.37 2.66 -3.47
N ARG A 409 14.99 3.58 -4.23
CA ARG A 409 15.59 3.26 -5.52
C ARG A 409 16.92 2.55 -5.37
N PHE A 410 17.00 1.29 -5.81
CA PHE A 410 18.25 0.56 -5.88
C PHE A 410 19.12 1.08 -7.03
N VAL A 411 20.35 1.49 -6.70
CA VAL A 411 21.37 1.91 -7.65
C VAL A 411 22.70 1.24 -7.34
N ALA A 412 23.40 0.81 -8.38
CA ALA A 412 24.73 0.24 -8.30
C ALA A 412 25.42 0.33 -9.67
N PRO A 413 26.77 0.32 -9.72
CA PRO A 413 27.51 0.12 -10.96
C PRO A 413 27.16 -1.21 -11.63
N LYS A 414 27.34 -1.30 -12.95
CA LYS A 414 27.00 -2.50 -13.73
C LYS A 414 27.71 -3.74 -13.21
N GLU A 415 28.96 -3.61 -12.80
CA GLU A 415 29.79 -4.71 -12.26
C GLU A 415 29.16 -5.30 -11.00
N TRP A 416 28.59 -4.45 -10.15
CA TRP A 416 27.86 -4.90 -8.96
C TRP A 416 26.56 -5.59 -9.32
N ILE A 417 25.79 -5.05 -10.26
CA ILE A 417 24.55 -5.66 -10.73
C ILE A 417 24.82 -7.06 -11.30
N ASP A 418 25.79 -7.17 -12.22
CA ASP A 418 26.18 -8.44 -12.85
C ASP A 418 26.61 -9.46 -11.77
N LYS A 419 27.40 -9.02 -10.78
CA LYS A 419 27.84 -9.85 -9.65
C LYS A 419 26.65 -10.32 -8.80
N LEU A 420 25.71 -9.44 -8.48
CA LEU A 420 24.53 -9.78 -7.67
C LEU A 420 23.65 -10.82 -8.37
N PHE A 421 23.41 -10.67 -9.67
CA PHE A 421 22.67 -11.67 -10.45
C PHE A 421 23.43 -13.00 -10.56
N ALA A 422 24.73 -12.96 -10.88
CA ALA A 422 25.56 -14.17 -10.99
C ALA A 422 25.62 -14.96 -9.68
N ASN A 423 25.63 -14.26 -8.53
CA ASN A 423 25.62 -14.88 -7.21
C ASN A 423 24.22 -15.26 -6.71
N GLY A 424 23.16 -14.99 -7.47
CA GLY A 424 21.77 -15.22 -7.03
C GLY A 424 21.36 -14.36 -5.83
N GLN A 425 22.01 -13.21 -5.63
CA GLN A 425 21.73 -12.27 -4.52
C GLN A 425 20.55 -11.34 -4.83
N VAL A 426 20.16 -11.18 -6.09
CA VAL A 426 18.88 -10.53 -6.43
C VAL A 426 17.75 -11.48 -6.07
N ALA A 427 16.98 -11.11 -5.04
CA ALA A 427 15.97 -11.99 -4.45
C ALA A 427 14.59 -11.75 -5.04
N THR A 428 14.24 -10.47 -5.21
CA THR A 428 12.93 -10.03 -5.67
C THR A 428 13.05 -8.86 -6.67
N GLN A 429 12.18 -8.86 -7.68
CA GLN A 429 12.08 -7.79 -8.68
C GLN A 429 10.65 -7.25 -8.78
N TYR A 430 10.50 -5.96 -9.05
CA TYR A 430 9.22 -5.35 -9.43
C TYR A 430 8.77 -5.88 -10.80
N VAL A 431 7.50 -6.25 -10.93
CA VAL A 431 6.94 -6.84 -12.16
C VAL A 431 5.60 -6.22 -12.57
N ASP A 432 5.30 -6.31 -13.86
CA ASP A 432 3.97 -6.02 -14.40
C ASP A 432 2.93 -7.09 -14.00
N LEU A 433 1.67 -6.93 -14.46
CA LEU A 433 0.60 -7.93 -14.23
C LEU A 433 0.89 -9.30 -14.84
N ASN A 434 1.76 -9.36 -15.86
CA ASN A 434 2.15 -10.60 -16.52
C ASN A 434 3.34 -11.29 -15.82
N GLY A 435 3.89 -10.70 -14.77
CA GLY A 435 5.04 -11.23 -14.05
C GLY A 435 6.38 -11.02 -14.76
N ASN A 436 6.46 -10.00 -15.63
CA ASN A 436 7.69 -9.59 -16.28
C ASN A 436 8.34 -8.43 -15.50
N PRO A 437 9.62 -8.56 -15.12
CA PRO A 437 10.39 -7.42 -14.62
C PRO A 437 10.39 -6.27 -15.60
N THR A 438 10.22 -5.04 -15.11
CA THR A 438 10.06 -3.87 -15.99
C THR A 438 10.65 -2.60 -15.38
N MET A 439 11.13 -1.72 -16.25
CA MET A 439 11.53 -0.35 -15.91
C MET A 439 10.39 0.66 -16.05
N ASP A 440 9.17 0.20 -16.38
CA ASP A 440 7.98 1.04 -16.36
C ASP A 440 7.67 1.52 -14.94
N GLU A 441 7.62 2.84 -14.73
CA GLU A 441 7.46 3.47 -13.41
C GLU A 441 6.10 3.20 -12.78
N TYR A 442 5.09 2.77 -13.55
CA TYR A 442 3.85 2.31 -12.96
C TYR A 442 4.07 1.05 -12.11
N TRP A 443 4.92 0.13 -12.57
CA TRP A 443 5.20 -1.15 -11.90
C TRP A 443 6.46 -1.13 -11.04
N ASN A 444 7.47 -0.34 -11.42
CA ASN A 444 8.71 -0.08 -10.70
C ASN A 444 8.74 1.38 -10.21
N PRO A 445 8.01 1.69 -9.13
CA PRO A 445 7.65 3.07 -8.81
C PRO A 445 8.79 3.94 -8.25
N ASN A 446 9.93 3.33 -7.94
CA ASN A 446 11.13 4.07 -7.53
C ASN A 446 12.19 4.14 -8.64
N GLY A 447 11.99 3.48 -9.78
CA GLY A 447 12.96 3.43 -10.87
C GLY A 447 14.24 2.67 -10.48
N SER A 448 14.12 1.62 -9.66
CA SER A 448 15.24 0.77 -9.27
C SER A 448 15.87 0.09 -10.47
N PHE A 449 17.20 0.07 -10.52
CA PHE A 449 17.93 -0.54 -11.64
C PHE A 449 17.61 -2.03 -11.77
N MET A 450 17.37 -2.48 -13.01
CA MET A 450 16.95 -3.85 -13.33
C MET A 450 15.72 -4.31 -12.54
N ALA A 451 14.84 -3.37 -12.18
CA ALA A 451 13.66 -3.62 -11.33
C ALA A 451 13.98 -4.30 -9.99
N ILE A 452 15.21 -4.18 -9.47
CA ILE A 452 15.61 -4.83 -8.20
C ILE A 452 14.81 -4.24 -7.03
N GLU A 453 14.09 -5.09 -6.30
CA GLU A 453 13.33 -4.69 -5.11
C GLU A 453 14.01 -5.13 -3.81
N GLY A 454 14.64 -6.29 -3.81
CA GLY A 454 15.29 -6.85 -2.63
C GLY A 454 16.51 -7.70 -2.99
N ILE A 455 17.50 -7.67 -2.11
CA ILE A 455 18.76 -8.40 -2.27
C ILE A 455 19.16 -9.11 -0.97
N THR A 456 19.99 -10.15 -1.10
CA THR A 456 20.49 -10.93 0.04
C THR A 456 22.01 -10.86 0.16
N SER A 457 22.54 -11.19 1.34
CA SER A 457 23.95 -11.53 1.54
C SER A 457 24.41 -12.64 0.60
N PRO A 458 25.74 -12.76 0.35
CA PRO A 458 26.28 -13.83 -0.50
C PRO A 458 25.91 -15.25 -0.05
N ASP A 459 25.65 -15.46 1.24
CA ASP A 459 25.19 -16.72 1.83
C ASP A 459 23.66 -16.81 2.00
N GLY A 460 22.92 -15.74 1.69
CA GLY A 460 21.46 -15.67 1.78
C GLY A 460 20.88 -15.36 3.16
N ARG A 461 21.65 -15.39 4.25
CA ARG A 461 21.12 -15.26 5.64
C ARG A 461 20.68 -13.85 6.03
N VAL A 462 21.20 -12.82 5.36
CA VAL A 462 20.74 -11.44 5.50
C VAL A 462 19.88 -11.09 4.30
N TYR A 463 18.65 -10.63 4.51
CA TYR A 463 17.74 -10.20 3.44
C TYR A 463 17.27 -8.76 3.66
N GLY A 464 17.38 -7.93 2.62
CA GLY A 464 16.86 -6.58 2.60
C GLY A 464 15.86 -6.40 1.48
N LYS A 465 14.70 -5.77 1.77
CA LYS A 465 13.65 -5.50 0.78
C LYS A 465 12.91 -4.19 1.05
N MET A 466 12.28 -3.60 0.03
CA MET A 466 11.53 -2.34 0.17
C MET A 466 10.04 -2.52 0.47
N GLY A 467 9.40 -3.51 -0.14
CA GLY A 467 8.00 -3.86 0.07
C GLY A 467 7.76 -4.40 1.48
N HIS A 468 6.72 -3.89 2.13
CA HIS A 468 6.38 -4.21 3.50
C HIS A 468 5.54 -5.50 3.59
N ALA A 469 6.23 -6.63 3.71
CA ALA A 469 5.60 -7.93 3.89
C ALA A 469 4.91 -8.07 5.27
N GLU A 470 5.29 -7.24 6.26
CA GLU A 470 4.69 -7.17 7.59
C GLU A 470 3.36 -6.43 7.62
N ARG A 471 3.10 -5.51 6.67
CA ARG A 471 1.88 -4.68 6.59
C ARG A 471 0.70 -5.47 6.03
N ARG A 472 0.38 -6.57 6.70
CA ARG A 472 -0.70 -7.50 6.36
C ARG A 472 -1.39 -7.98 7.62
N GLY A 473 -2.71 -8.08 7.55
CA GLY A 473 -3.55 -8.64 8.60
C GLY A 473 -4.91 -9.02 8.06
N ASP A 474 -5.79 -9.46 8.95
CA ASP A 474 -7.16 -9.79 8.58
C ASP A 474 -7.87 -8.57 8.01
N PHE A 475 -8.48 -8.73 6.83
CA PHE A 475 -9.21 -7.69 6.10
C PHE A 475 -8.39 -6.45 5.68
N VAL A 476 -7.06 -6.45 5.86
CA VAL A 476 -6.17 -5.42 5.34
C VAL A 476 -6.03 -5.58 3.83
N ALA A 477 -6.19 -4.50 3.07
CA ALA A 477 -6.06 -4.51 1.61
C ALA A 477 -6.92 -5.59 0.92
N LYS A 478 -8.12 -5.85 1.44
CA LYS A 478 -9.06 -6.88 0.92
C LYS A 478 -9.43 -6.65 -0.56
N ASN A 479 -9.42 -5.41 -1.01
CA ASN A 479 -9.70 -5.00 -2.38
C ASN A 479 -8.50 -5.18 -3.33
N ILE A 480 -7.34 -5.59 -2.82
CA ILE A 480 -6.14 -5.81 -3.63
C ILE A 480 -6.07 -7.29 -3.99
N THR A 481 -6.11 -7.57 -5.28
CA THR A 481 -5.93 -8.92 -5.83
C THR A 481 -4.46 -9.35 -5.78
N GLY A 482 -4.21 -10.65 -5.64
CA GLY A 482 -2.87 -11.23 -5.64
C GLY A 482 -2.51 -11.88 -4.30
N GLU A 483 -1.51 -12.75 -4.33
CA GLU A 483 -0.98 -13.37 -3.11
C GLU A 483 -0.13 -12.36 -2.35
N GLN A 484 -0.52 -11.99 -1.13
CA GLN A 484 0.22 -11.01 -0.33
C GLN A 484 1.30 -11.66 0.55
N ASP A 485 1.28 -12.99 0.70
CA ASP A 485 2.11 -13.72 1.65
C ASP A 485 3.24 -14.51 1.01
N LEU A 486 4.44 -13.92 1.05
CA LEU A 486 5.71 -14.58 0.73
C LEU A 486 6.12 -15.66 1.76
N LYS A 487 5.38 -15.80 2.87
CA LYS A 487 5.74 -16.67 4.00
C LYS A 487 7.13 -16.34 4.59
N LEU A 488 7.49 -15.05 4.53
CA LEU A 488 8.81 -14.54 4.89
C LEU A 488 9.15 -14.82 6.35
N PHE A 489 8.24 -14.49 7.26
CA PHE A 489 8.44 -14.65 8.70
C PHE A 489 8.41 -16.12 9.10
N GLU A 490 7.50 -16.89 8.52
CA GLU A 490 7.40 -18.33 8.70
C GLU A 490 8.67 -19.05 8.24
N SER A 491 9.25 -18.65 7.09
CA SER A 491 10.50 -19.20 6.58
C SER A 491 11.67 -18.92 7.53
N GLY A 492 11.80 -17.69 8.02
CA GLY A 492 12.83 -17.32 8.99
C GLY A 492 12.72 -18.08 10.32
N VAL A 493 11.50 -18.34 10.79
CA VAL A 493 11.26 -19.15 12.01
C VAL A 493 11.54 -20.64 11.77
N LYS A 494 11.14 -21.17 10.61
CA LYS A 494 11.35 -22.58 10.23
C LYS A 494 12.83 -22.92 10.03
N TYR A 495 13.65 -21.96 9.65
CA TYR A 495 15.10 -22.15 9.49
C TYR A 495 15.77 -22.76 10.74
N PHE A 496 15.24 -22.50 11.94
CA PHE A 496 15.78 -23.01 13.21
C PHE A 496 15.13 -24.32 13.71
N LYS A 497 14.22 -24.95 12.94
CA LYS A 497 13.39 -26.09 13.39
C LYS A 497 13.88 -27.47 12.94
#